data_AF-A0A1D2XAK5-F1
#
_entry.id   AF-A0A1D2XAK5-F1
#
_cell.length_a   1.000
_cell.length_b   1.000
_cell.length_c   1.000
_cell.angle_alpha   90.00
_cell.angle_beta   90.00
_cell.angle_gamma   90.00
#
_symmetry.space_group_name_H-M   'P 1'
#
loop_
_entity.id
_entity.type
_entity.pdbx_description
1 polymer ?
#
loop_
_entity_poly.entity_id
_entity_poly.type
_entity_poly.pdbx_seq_one_letter_code
_entity_poly.pdbx_strand_id
1 'polypeptide(L)'
;MGIELITRLSYLFTEKGSQAALLQNKEEIGRIVRACTGVKPVYVNLGHKITLSMAVRYVQVCLTRYRLPETTRWADAPAFN
;
A
#
# COMPACT_ATOMS: atom_id res chain seq x y z
N MET A 1 -2.23 17.98 8.52
CA MET A 1 -2.52 18.66 7.24
C MET A 1 -1.83 18.02 6.03
N GLY A 2 -0.54 17.63 6.09
CA GLY A 2 0.17 17.06 4.93
C GLY A 2 -0.28 15.66 4.47
N ILE A 3 -0.44 14.71 5.39
CA ILE A 3 -0.81 13.31 5.09
C ILE A 3 -2.20 13.21 4.42
N GLU A 4 -3.14 14.06 4.82
CA GLU A 4 -4.51 14.05 4.32
C GLU A 4 -4.61 14.54 2.86
N LEU A 5 -3.84 15.57 2.49
CA LEU A 5 -3.79 16.07 1.12
C LEU A 5 -3.15 15.06 0.16
N ILE A 6 -2.07 14.41 0.59
CA ILE A 6 -1.39 13.35 -0.18
C ILE A 6 -2.31 12.15 -0.38
N THR A 7 -3.02 11.76 0.69
CA THR A 7 -4.03 10.72 0.62
C THR A 7 -5.10 11.09 -0.41
N ARG A 8 -5.64 12.32 -0.39
CA ARG A 8 -6.60 12.80 -1.40
C ARG A 8 -6.05 12.76 -2.83
N LEU A 9 -4.83 13.21 -3.07
CA LEU A 9 -4.21 13.17 -4.40
C LEU A 9 -4.01 11.74 -4.90
N SER A 10 -3.66 10.80 -4.02
CA SER A 10 -3.53 9.39 -4.39
C SER A 10 -4.84 8.77 -4.92
N TYR A 11 -5.99 9.29 -4.48
CA TYR A 11 -7.29 8.83 -5.00
C TYR A 11 -7.55 9.24 -6.45
N LEU A 12 -6.82 10.24 -6.99
CA LEU A 12 -6.91 10.64 -8.40
C LEU A 12 -6.28 9.60 -9.33
N PHE A 13 -5.32 8.80 -8.85
CA PHE A 13 -4.73 7.70 -9.60
C PHE A 13 -5.49 6.41 -9.30
N THR A 14 -6.41 6.04 -10.19
CA THR A 14 -7.35 4.95 -9.95
C THR A 14 -6.87 3.59 -10.45
N GLU A 15 -5.87 3.56 -11.33
CA GLU A 15 -5.43 2.35 -12.02
C GLU A 15 -4.60 1.40 -11.14
N LYS A 16 -4.75 0.09 -11.35
CA LYS A 16 -3.89 -0.93 -10.73
C LYS A 16 -2.41 -0.64 -11.03
N GLY A 17 -1.59 -0.76 -9.99
CA GLY A 17 -0.16 -0.46 -10.06
C GLY A 17 0.18 1.01 -9.83
N SER A 18 -0.79 1.92 -9.87
CA SER A 18 -0.57 3.32 -9.49
C SER A 18 -0.07 3.42 -8.05
N GLN A 19 0.85 4.36 -7.82
CA GLN A 19 1.47 4.55 -6.52
C GLN A 19 1.78 6.02 -6.25
N ALA A 20 1.76 6.40 -4.98
CA ALA A 20 2.10 7.74 -4.52
C ALA A 20 2.92 7.68 -3.23
N ALA A 21 3.91 8.56 -3.10
CA ALA A 21 4.71 8.68 -1.87
C ALA A 21 3.82 9.20 -0.72
N LEU A 22 3.95 8.59 0.46
CA LEU A 22 3.35 9.09 1.70
C LEU A 22 4.39 9.95 2.40
N LEU A 23 4.20 11.27 2.38
CA LEU A 23 5.16 12.22 2.95
C LEU A 23 4.68 12.77 4.30
N GLN A 24 5.62 12.85 5.24
CA GLN A 24 5.48 13.60 6.48
C GLN A 24 6.67 14.54 6.60
N ASN A 25 6.43 15.85 6.78
CA ASN A 25 7.49 16.85 6.88
C ASN A 25 8.52 16.81 5.72
N LYS A 26 8.08 16.48 4.51
CA LYS A 26 8.89 16.26 3.28
C LYS A 26 9.74 14.99 3.27
N GLU A 27 9.65 14.15 4.30
CA GLU A 27 10.26 12.82 4.33
C GLU A 27 9.25 11.77 3.85
N GLU A 28 9.70 10.83 3.01
CA GLU A 28 8.87 9.69 2.59
C GLU A 28 8.86 8.63 3.69
N ILE A 29 7.71 8.54 4.39
CA ILE A 29 7.51 7.59 5.49
C ILE A 29 6.84 6.29 5.03
N GLY A 30 6.34 6.26 3.79
CA GLY A 30 5.59 5.14 3.26
C GLY A 30 5.19 5.34 1.80
N ARG A 31 4.43 4.38 1.27
CA ARG A 31 3.89 4.42 -0.09
C ARG A 31 2.44 3.97 -0.11
N ILE A 32 1.62 4.67 -0.89
CA ILE A 32 0.24 4.30 -1.19
C ILE A 32 0.27 3.51 -2.51
N VAL A 33 -0.30 2.31 -2.55
CA VAL A 33 -0.25 1.40 -3.71
C VAL A 33 -1.66 0.92 -4.09
N ARG A 34 -2.03 1.06 -5.37
CA ARG A 34 -3.27 0.51 -5.93
C ARG A 34 -3.10 -0.95 -6.33
N ALA A 35 -3.62 -1.86 -5.50
CA ALA A 35 -3.65 -3.29 -5.81
C ALA A 35 -4.69 -3.64 -6.90
N CYS A 36 -5.82 -2.92 -6.94
CA CYS A 36 -6.90 -3.11 -7.90
C CYS A 36 -7.43 -1.75 -8.38
N THR A 37 -7.83 -1.66 -9.66
CA THR A 37 -8.42 -0.44 -10.22
C THR A 37 -9.71 -0.07 -9.48
N GLY A 38 -9.88 1.20 -9.13
CA GLY A 38 -11.09 1.71 -8.47
C GLY A 38 -11.26 1.33 -6.99
N VAL A 39 -10.48 0.40 -6.45
CA VAL A 39 -10.56 -0.04 -5.04
C VAL A 39 -9.59 0.73 -4.14
N LYS A 40 -10.00 1.02 -2.88
CA LYS A 40 -9.14 1.70 -1.89
C LYS A 40 -7.70 1.15 -1.92
N PRO A 41 -6.67 2.00 -1.95
CA PRO A 41 -5.29 1.54 -2.00
C PRO A 41 -4.87 0.85 -0.69
N VAL A 42 -3.71 0.21 -0.71
CA VAL A 42 -2.99 -0.24 0.49
C VAL A 42 -1.90 0.77 0.84
N TYR A 43 -1.64 0.91 2.14
CA TYR A 43 -0.58 1.76 2.67
C TYR A 43 0.58 0.87 3.10
N VAL A 44 1.76 1.11 2.56
CA VAL A 44 2.98 0.37 2.88
C VAL A 44 3.90 1.29 3.64
N ASN A 45 4.21 0.94 4.88
CA ASN A 45 5.16 1.66 5.71
C ASN A 45 6.45 0.87 5.87
N LEU A 46 7.49 1.55 6.32
CA LEU A 46 8.76 0.93 6.66
C LEU A 46 8.62 0.03 7.90
N GLY A 47 9.18 -1.18 7.84
CA GLY A 47 9.35 -2.08 8.98
C GLY A 47 10.78 -2.09 9.52
N HIS A 48 11.06 -2.93 10.50
CA HIS A 48 12.42 -3.08 11.06
C HIS A 48 13.37 -3.76 10.05
N LYS A 49 14.63 -3.28 9.96
CA LYS A 49 15.73 -3.89 9.17
C LYS A 49 15.48 -4.03 7.67
N ILE A 50 14.55 -3.27 7.09
CA ILE A 50 14.33 -3.23 5.64
C ILE A 50 14.28 -1.79 5.17
N THR A 51 14.48 -1.55 3.88
CA THR A 51 14.24 -0.23 3.27
C THR A 51 12.79 -0.12 2.79
N LEU A 52 12.30 1.11 2.58
CA LEU A 52 10.93 1.32 2.11
C LEU A 52 10.73 0.72 0.71
N SER A 53 11.71 0.89 -0.17
CA SER A 53 11.70 0.30 -1.52
C SER A 53 11.60 -1.23 -1.48
N MET A 54 12.27 -1.88 -0.52
CA MET A 54 12.14 -3.33 -0.31
C MET A 54 10.76 -3.71 0.21
N ALA A 55 10.24 -2.98 1.20
CA ALA A 55 8.90 -3.20 1.75
C ALA A 55 7.83 -3.14 0.66
N VAL A 56 7.88 -2.08 -0.18
CA VAL A 56 6.95 -1.92 -1.30
C VAL A 56 7.08 -3.06 -2.30
N ARG A 57 8.30 -3.46 -2.65
CA ARG A 57 8.53 -4.59 -3.57
C ARG A 57 7.92 -5.88 -3.02
N TYR A 58 8.16 -6.20 -1.75
CA TYR A 58 7.59 -7.41 -1.13
C TYR A 58 6.06 -7.39 -1.14
N VAL A 59 5.47 -6.25 -0.76
CA VAL A 59 4.01 -6.09 -0.81
C VAL A 59 3.51 -6.29 -2.23
N GLN A 60 4.10 -5.64 -3.23
CA GLN A 60 3.67 -5.72 -4.63
C GLN A 60 3.72 -7.14 -5.19
N VAL A 61 4.73 -7.94 -4.85
CA VAL A 61 4.82 -9.35 -5.26
C VAL A 61 3.68 -10.18 -4.66
N CYS A 62 3.22 -9.83 -3.46
CA CYS A 62 2.09 -10.47 -2.81
C CYS A 62 0.72 -9.90 -3.23
N LEU A 63 0.66 -8.86 -4.09
CA LEU A 63 -0.59 -8.30 -4.60
C LEU A 63 -1.00 -9.05 -5.88
N THR A 64 -2.04 -9.89 -5.77
CA THR A 64 -2.53 -10.68 -6.90
C THR A 64 -3.85 -10.13 -7.46
N ARG A 65 -4.95 -10.88 -7.31
CA ARG A 65 -6.31 -10.48 -7.73
C ARG A 65 -6.99 -9.60 -6.67
N TYR A 66 -6.57 -9.69 -5.42
CA TYR A 66 -7.23 -9.07 -4.28
C TYR A 66 -6.55 -7.78 -3.85
N ARG A 67 -7.29 -6.94 -3.12
CA ARG A 67 -6.78 -5.71 -2.54
C ARG A 67 -5.68 -5.97 -1.50
N LEU A 68 -5.93 -6.92 -0.60
CA LEU A 68 -4.98 -7.26 0.46
C LEU A 68 -3.87 -8.17 -0.10
N PRO A 69 -2.61 -7.99 0.34
CA PRO A 69 -1.54 -8.94 0.05
C PRO A 69 -1.94 -10.35 0.47
N GLU A 70 -1.49 -11.38 -0.24
CA GLU A 70 -1.86 -12.77 0.05
C GLU A 70 -1.62 -13.15 1.51
N THR A 71 -0.50 -12.70 2.10
CA THR A 71 -0.16 -12.93 3.51
C THR A 71 -1.20 -12.35 4.45
N THR A 72 -1.58 -11.08 4.28
CA THR A 72 -2.62 -10.44 5.09
C THR A 72 -3.98 -11.05 4.83
N ARG A 73 -4.30 -11.39 3.58
CA ARG A 73 -5.56 -12.02 3.22
C ARG A 73 -5.75 -13.37 3.88
N TRP A 74 -4.68 -14.17 3.98
CA TRP A 74 -4.73 -15.46 4.69
C TRP A 74 -4.81 -15.30 6.20
N ALA A 75 -4.13 -14.31 6.77
CA ALA A 75 -4.19 -14.04 8.20
C ALA A 75 -5.54 -13.42 8.64
N ASP A 76 -6.17 -12.62 7.78
CA ASP A 76 -7.48 -11.98 8.01
C ASP A 76 -8.65 -12.92 7.71
N ALA A 77 -8.46 -13.90 6.83
CA ALA A 77 -9.45 -14.94 6.62
C ALA A 77 -9.68 -15.69 7.94
N PRO A 78 -10.94 -15.85 8.40
CA PRO A 78 -11.23 -16.68 9.54
C PRO A 78 -10.66 -18.07 9.27
N ALA A 79 -9.91 -18.62 10.23
CA ALA A 79 -9.30 -19.93 10.14
C ALA A 79 -10.34 -20.92 9.61
N PHE A 80 -10.06 -21.48 8.43
CA PHE A 80 -10.90 -22.51 7.85
C PHE A 80 -10.87 -23.72 8.80
N ASN A 81 -12.02 -24.10 9.34
CA ASN A 81 -12.21 -25.34 10.10
C ASN A 81 -12.58 -26.47 9.14
#